data_AF-A0AAD9JFX9-F1
#
_entry.id   AF-A0AAD9JFX9-F1
#
_cell.length_a   1.000
_cell.length_b   1.000
_cell.length_c   1.000
_cell.angle_alpha   90.00
_cell.angle_beta   90.00
_cell.angle_gamma   90.00
#
_symmetry.space_group_name_H-M   'P 1'
#
loop_
_entity.id
_entity.type
_entity.pdbx_description
1 polymer ?
#
loop_
_entity_poly.entity_id
_entity_poly.type
_entity_poly.pdbx_seq_one_letter_code
_entity_poly.pdbx_strand_id
1 'polypeptide(L)'
;MNPGSNKLDFIGLTEVSHIHENVSYSIDGYHPIIYKTRPDNARGRGGVGLYINEYLQYIVKQDLSVFISDVHESLFVEIESYGIVAILHHLRI
;
A
#
# COMPACT_ATOMS: atom_id res chain seq x y z
N MET A 1 -14.42 7.61 21.35
CA MET A 1 -13.94 8.41 20.21
C MET A 1 -13.32 9.69 20.75
N ASN A 2 -12.04 9.95 20.49
CA ASN A 2 -11.40 11.22 20.86
C ASN A 2 -11.47 12.19 19.66
N PRO A 3 -12.05 13.39 19.82
CA PRO A 3 -12.35 14.31 18.72
C PRO A 3 -11.15 15.22 18.38
N GLY A 4 -9.97 14.65 18.09
CA GLY A 4 -8.76 15.47 17.91
C GLY A 4 -7.58 14.90 17.11
N SER A 5 -7.59 13.67 16.63
CA SER A 5 -6.52 13.21 15.73
C SER A 5 -6.97 13.30 14.29
N ASN A 6 -6.49 14.30 13.54
CA ASN A 6 -6.52 14.29 12.08
C ASN A 6 -5.52 13.23 11.55
N LYS A 7 -5.74 11.96 11.91
CA LYS A 7 -4.98 10.84 11.33
C LYS A 7 -5.48 10.64 9.91
N LEU A 8 -4.54 10.41 9.00
CA LEU A 8 -4.88 10.06 7.63
C LEU A 8 -5.44 8.64 7.62
N ASP A 9 -6.52 8.42 6.89
CA ASP A 9 -7.07 7.08 6.71
C ASP A 9 -6.13 6.20 5.86
N PHE A 10 -5.42 6.83 4.93
CA PHE A 10 -4.52 6.19 3.99
C PHE A 10 -3.24 7.00 3.82
N ILE A 11 -2.10 6.31 3.79
CA ILE A 11 -0.81 6.87 3.37
C ILE A 11 -0.28 6.02 2.23
N GLY A 12 -0.30 6.57 1.02
CA GLY A 12 0.26 5.93 -0.17
C GLY A 12 1.73 6.29 -0.36
N LEU A 13 2.54 5.28 -0.69
CA LEU A 13 3.96 5.40 -1.00
C LEU A 13 4.23 4.87 -2.41
N THR A 14 4.97 5.65 -3.19
CA THR A 14 5.50 5.25 -4.50
C THR A 14 7.01 5.09 -4.42
N GLU A 15 7.59 4.26 -5.29
CA GLU A 15 9.04 3.99 -5.31
C GLU A 15 9.54 3.43 -3.96
N VAL A 16 8.76 2.54 -3.34
CA VAL A 16 9.18 1.88 -2.09
C VAL A 16 10.39 0.96 -2.29
N SER A 17 10.79 0.71 -3.53
CA SER A 17 12.00 -0.02 -3.93
C SER A 17 12.04 -1.44 -3.40
N HIS A 18 12.76 -1.67 -2.29
CA HIS A 18 12.91 -2.97 -1.66
C HIS A 18 12.44 -2.94 -0.20
N ILE A 19 11.60 -3.93 0.14
CA ILE A 19 11.10 -4.16 1.49
C ILE A 19 11.75 -5.46 1.99
N HIS A 20 12.56 -5.37 3.04
CA HIS A 20 13.26 -6.53 3.59
C HIS A 20 12.36 -7.33 4.54
N GLU A 21 12.24 -8.63 4.33
CA GLU A 21 11.35 -9.52 5.12
C GLU A 21 11.65 -9.52 6.63
N ASN A 22 12.88 -9.17 7.03
CA ASN A 22 13.33 -9.16 8.43
C ASN A 22 13.23 -7.78 9.11
N VAL A 23 12.66 -6.78 8.43
CA VAL A 23 12.51 -5.42 8.96
C VAL A 23 11.02 -5.14 9.17
N SER A 24 10.67 -4.62 10.34
CA SER A 24 9.30 -4.17 10.59
C SER A 24 9.10 -2.78 10.00
N TYR A 25 8.16 -2.67 9.06
CA TYR A 25 7.73 -1.40 8.48
C TYR A 25 6.32 -1.08 8.99
N SER A 26 6.26 -0.61 10.23
CA SER A 26 5.02 -0.30 10.96
C SER A 26 5.01 1.16 11.40
N ILE A 27 3.85 1.81 11.31
CA ILE A 27 3.62 3.17 11.81
C ILE A 27 2.55 3.09 12.89
N ASP A 28 2.76 3.77 14.01
CA ASP A 28 1.84 3.71 15.15
C ASP A 28 0.40 4.09 14.79
N GLY A 29 -0.48 3.14 15.06
CA GLY A 29 -1.90 3.12 14.74
C GLY A 29 -2.23 3.19 13.25
N TYR A 30 -1.43 2.49 12.46
CA TYR A 30 -1.74 1.97 11.14
C TYR A 30 -1.50 0.46 11.13
N HIS A 31 -2.18 -0.26 10.25
CA HIS A 31 -1.83 -1.64 9.92
C HIS A 31 -0.38 -1.72 9.37
N PRO A 32 0.29 -2.89 9.46
CA PRO A 32 1.56 -3.09 8.76
C PRO A 32 1.46 -2.74 7.28
N ILE A 33 2.55 -2.26 6.69
CA ILE A 33 2.56 -1.85 5.29
C ILE A 33 2.11 -2.98 4.38
N ILE A 34 1.18 -2.66 3.47
CA ILE A 34 0.83 -3.52 2.34
C ILE A 34 1.65 -3.02 1.16
N TYR A 35 2.35 -3.90 0.46
CA TYR A 35 3.19 -3.47 -0.64
C TYR A 35 3.22 -4.47 -1.78
N LYS A 36 3.60 -3.97 -2.95
CA LYS A 36 4.08 -4.78 -4.06
C LYS A 36 5.38 -4.17 -4.56
N THR A 37 6.45 -4.95 -4.51
CA THR A 37 7.78 -4.62 -5.03
C THR A 37 8.21 -5.64 -6.06
N ARG A 38 9.27 -5.33 -6.80
CA ARG A 38 9.90 -6.28 -7.71
C ARG A 38 10.71 -7.32 -6.94
N PRO A 39 10.85 -8.55 -7.47
CA PRO A 39 11.80 -9.51 -6.96
C PRO A 39 13.23 -8.95 -6.98
N ASP A 40 14.02 -9.39 -6.01
CA ASP A 40 15.35 -8.88 -5.65
C ASP A 40 16.37 -8.83 -6.81
N ASN A 41 16.15 -9.62 -7.86
CA ASN A 41 17.02 -9.70 -9.03
C ASN A 41 16.82 -8.57 -10.06
N ALA A 42 15.79 -7.71 -9.89
CA ALA A 42 15.41 -6.70 -10.87
C ALA A 42 15.74 -5.26 -10.41
N ARG A 43 17.02 -4.91 -10.26
CA ARG A 43 17.53 -3.52 -10.11
C ARG A 43 16.81 -2.60 -9.09
N GLY A 44 16.05 -3.13 -8.14
CA GLY A 44 15.49 -2.42 -6.97
C GLY A 44 14.66 -1.16 -7.25
N ARG A 45 14.05 -1.00 -8.44
CA ARG A 45 13.29 0.22 -8.82
C ARG A 45 11.79 -0.04 -8.87
N GLY A 46 10.99 1.00 -8.58
CA GLY A 46 9.54 0.93 -8.54
C GLY A 46 9.02 0.48 -7.18
N GLY A 47 7.78 -0.01 -7.17
CA GLY A 47 7.10 -0.49 -5.98
C GLY A 47 6.07 0.51 -5.46
N VAL A 48 4.98 -0.04 -4.95
CA VAL A 48 3.92 0.71 -4.26
C VAL A 48 3.73 0.16 -2.86
N GLY A 49 3.45 1.05 -1.91
CA GLY A 49 3.17 0.71 -0.52
C GLY A 49 1.98 1.51 0.02
N LEU A 50 1.23 0.92 0.92
CA LEU A 50 0.04 1.52 1.51
C LEU A 50 0.00 1.23 3.01
N TYR A 51 -0.13 2.28 3.80
CA TYR A 51 -0.57 2.19 5.18
C TYR A 51 -2.05 2.55 5.27
N ILE A 52 -2.77 1.78 6.07
CA ILE A 52 -4.20 1.96 6.34
C ILE A 52 -4.37 2.16 7.84
N ASN A 53 -5.17 3.14 8.24
CA ASN A 53 -5.52 3.40 9.63
C ASN A 53 -6.01 2.10 10.32
N GLU A 54 -5.49 1.80 11.51
CA GLU A 54 -5.75 0.55 12.24
C GLU A 54 -7.24 0.29 12.53
N TYR A 55 -8.05 1.35 12.55
CA TYR A 55 -9.49 1.27 12.80
C TYR A 55 -10.31 0.89 11.56
N LEU A 56 -9.71 0.88 10.36
CA LEU A 56 -10.37 0.47 9.13
C LEU A 56 -10.10 -1.01 8.85
N GLN A 57 -11.16 -1.77 8.57
CA GLN A 57 -11.05 -3.12 8.04
C GLN A 57 -10.95 -3.07 6.51
N TYR A 58 -10.15 -3.95 5.94
CA TYR A 58 -9.89 -3.95 4.50
C TYR A 58 -9.59 -5.33 3.94
N ILE A 59 -9.80 -5.47 2.63
CA ILE A 59 -9.43 -6.63 1.84
C ILE A 59 -8.56 -6.18 0.67
N VAL A 60 -7.40 -6.82 0.47
CA VAL A 60 -6.56 -6.58 -0.72
C VAL A 60 -7.17 -7.29 -1.92
N LYS A 61 -7.50 -6.54 -2.98
CA LYS A 61 -8.03 -7.08 -4.24
C LYS A 61 -6.87 -7.52 -5.12
N GLN A 62 -6.42 -8.76 -4.95
CA GLN A 62 -5.22 -9.28 -5.62
C GLN A 62 -5.36 -9.36 -7.14
N ASP A 63 -6.58 -9.57 -7.63
CA ASP A 63 -6.97 -9.58 -9.04
C ASP A 63 -6.82 -8.20 -9.70
N LEU A 64 -7.03 -7.13 -8.93
CA LEU A 64 -6.87 -5.74 -9.39
C LEU A 64 -5.50 -5.15 -9.09
N SER A 65 -4.81 -5.67 -8.08
CA SER A 65 -3.47 -5.25 -7.67
C SER A 65 -2.43 -5.82 -8.64
N VAL A 66 -2.26 -5.17 -9.79
CA VAL A 66 -1.36 -5.65 -10.84
C VAL A 66 0.00 -4.96 -10.72
N PHE A 67 1.06 -5.74 -10.92
CA PHE A 67 2.43 -5.25 -11.05
C PHE A 67 3.01 -5.75 -12.37
N ILE A 68 3.12 -4.85 -13.35
CA ILE A 68 3.78 -5.08 -14.64
C ILE A 68 5.07 -4.26 -14.64
N SER A 69 6.19 -4.96 -14.57
CA SER A 69 7.52 -4.36 -14.60
C SER A 69 7.66 -3.31 -15.71
N ASP A 70 8.02 -2.10 -15.30
CA ASP A 70 8.32 -0.91 -16.11
C ASP A 70 7.15 -0.35 -16.90
N VAL A 71 5.94 -0.82 -16.60
CA VAL A 71 4.71 -0.42 -17.29
C VAL A 71 3.67 0.08 -16.29
N HIS A 72 3.39 -0.68 -15.24
CA HIS A 72 2.23 -0.42 -14.39
C HIS A 72 2.40 -1.01 -13.00
N GLU A 73 2.19 -0.20 -11.97
CA GLU A 73 2.33 -0.63 -10.58
C GLU A 73 1.11 -0.17 -9.79
N SER A 74 0.37 -1.12 -9.23
CA SER A 74 -0.89 -0.83 -8.55
C SER A 74 -1.17 -1.72 -7.35
N LEU A 75 -1.84 -1.12 -6.37
CA LEU A 75 -2.35 -1.79 -5.19
C LEU A 75 -3.78 -1.33 -4.94
N PHE A 76 -4.70 -2.30 -4.87
CA PHE A 76 -6.12 -2.08 -4.68
C PHE A 76 -6.56 -2.69 -3.37
N VAL A 77 -7.19 -1.87 -2.53
CA VAL A 77 -7.79 -2.32 -1.28
C VAL A 77 -9.24 -1.86 -1.21
N GLU A 78 -10.09 -2.76 -0.75
CA GLU A 78 -11.51 -2.52 -0.51
C GLU A 78 -11.73 -2.33 0.99
N ILE A 79 -12.39 -1.24 1.39
CA ILE A 79 -12.65 -0.93 2.79
C ILE A 79 -14.05 -1.44 3.18
N GLU A 80 -14.10 -2.41 4.09
CA GLU A 80 -15.31 -3.21 4.37
C GLU A 80 -16.49 -2.36 4.85
N SER A 81 -16.25 -1.30 5.62
CA SER A 81 -17.34 -0.51 6.23
C SER A 81 -17.93 0.57 5.31
N TYR A 82 -17.29 0.87 4.17
CA TYR A 82 -17.70 2.01 3.33
C TYR A 82 -17.95 1.65 1.87
N GLY A 83 -17.61 0.44 1.42
CA GLY A 83 -17.62 0.11 -0.01
C GLY A 83 -16.69 1.01 -0.85
N ILE A 84 -15.80 1.76 -0.17
CA ILE A 84 -14.83 2.65 -0.79
C ILE A 84 -13.62 1.79 -1.17
N VAL A 85 -13.22 1.89 -2.43
CA VAL A 85 -11.99 1.29 -2.94
C VAL A 85 -10.92 2.36 -2.89
N ALA A 86 -9.89 2.17 -2.07
CA ALA A 86 -8.70 3.01 -2.11
C ALA A 86 -7.75 2.45 -3.17
N ILE A 87 -7.38 3.31 -4.12
CA ILE A 87 -6.52 2.97 -5.25
C ILE A 87 -5.22 3.74 -5.09
N LEU A 88 -4.11 3.01 -4.93
CA LEU A 88 -2.79 3.59 -5.13
C LEU A 88 -2.25 3.10 -6.46
N HIS A 89 -2.05 4.06 -7.37
CA HIS A 89 -1.63 3.79 -8.74
C HIS A 89 -0.39 4.63 -9.05
N HIS A 90 0.66 3.98 -9.55
CA HIS A 90 1.81 4.64 -10.11
C HIS A 90 2.00 4.18 -11.56
N LEU A 91 1.96 5.15 -12.48
CA LEU A 91 2.23 4.95 -13.90
C LEU A 91 3.55 5.66 -14.24
N ARG A 92 4.54 4.93 -14.72
CA ARG A 92 5.70 5.53 -15.40
C ARG A 92 5.32 5.73 -16.86
N ILE A 93 5.28 6.98 -17.29
CA ILE A 93 5.15 7.38 -18.70
C ILE A 93 6.55 7.65 -19.25
#